data_AF-A0A7V4LE32-F1
#
_entry.id   AF-A0A7V4LE32-F1
#
_cell.length_a   1.000
_cell.length_b   1.000
_cell.length_c   1.000
_cell.angle_alpha   90.00
_cell.angle_beta   90.00
_cell.angle_gamma   90.00
#
_symmetry.space_group_name_H-M   'P 1'
#
loop_
_entity.id
_entity.type
_entity.pdbx_description
1 polymer ?
#
loop_
_entity_poly.entity_id
_entity_poly.type
_entity_poly.pdbx_seq_one_letter_code
_entity_poly.pdbx_strand_id
1 'polypeptide(L)'
;MPGTPSSATRPIGLTSWIGKQSRARLSAGRETKERKQARFLVYRDCPWTLVRRIGVHDAAIQRRVLATLTGATHQPLVAIRRDWYC
;
A
#
# COMPACT_ATOMS: atom_id res chain seq x y z
N MET A 1 -3.75 -59.61 28.22
CA MET A 1 -3.49 -59.65 26.76
C MET A 1 -4.58 -60.47 26.11
N PRO A 2 -5.08 -60.16 24.91
CA PRO A 2 -5.11 -58.89 24.16
C PRO A 2 -6.59 -58.55 23.77
N GLY A 3 -6.98 -57.45 23.15
CA GLY A 3 -6.29 -56.32 22.57
C GLY A 3 -7.33 -55.31 22.06
N THR A 4 -6.94 -54.06 21.96
CA THR A 4 -7.51 -53.07 21.02
C THR A 4 -7.01 -53.43 19.60
N PRO A 5 -7.65 -53.05 18.46
CA PRO A 5 -7.84 -51.62 18.15
C PRO A 5 -9.00 -51.20 17.20
N SER A 6 -9.29 -49.89 17.27
CA SER A 6 -9.49 -48.95 16.15
C SER A 6 -10.60 -49.21 15.12
N SER A 7 -11.60 -48.32 15.08
CA SER A 7 -11.85 -47.48 13.89
C SER A 7 -12.97 -46.46 14.13
N ALA A 8 -12.70 -45.23 13.70
CA ALA A 8 -13.57 -44.12 13.33
C ALA A 8 -15.11 -44.27 13.40
N THR A 9 -15.79 -43.22 13.87
CA THR A 9 -16.89 -42.53 13.15
C THR A 9 -17.24 -41.19 13.82
N ARG A 10 -16.80 -40.11 13.16
CA ARG A 10 -17.38 -38.75 12.93
C ARG A 10 -18.13 -38.03 14.07
N PRO A 11 -17.89 -36.71 14.20
CA PRO A 11 -19.01 -35.81 13.94
C PRO A 11 -18.71 -34.72 12.87
N ILE A 12 -19.64 -34.66 11.91
CA ILE A 12 -20.32 -33.46 11.38
C ILE A 12 -19.56 -32.12 11.29
N GLY A 13 -19.09 -31.85 10.06
CA GLY A 13 -19.38 -30.66 9.25
C GLY A 13 -19.28 -29.26 9.87
N LEU A 14 -18.48 -28.40 9.23
CA LEU A 14 -18.86 -27.02 8.89
C LEU A 14 -17.97 -26.48 7.76
N THR A 15 -18.56 -26.48 6.56
CA THR A 15 -18.43 -25.49 5.47
C THR A 15 -17.07 -24.82 5.23
N SER A 16 -16.36 -25.28 4.19
CA SER A 16 -15.49 -24.39 3.39
C SER A 16 -16.24 -23.98 2.13
N TRP A 17 -16.53 -22.68 2.06
CA TRP A 17 -17.21 -22.05 0.94
C TRP A 17 -16.32 -22.10 -0.32
N ILE A 18 -16.81 -22.83 -1.33
CA ILE A 18 -16.37 -22.69 -2.72
C ILE A 18 -16.98 -21.40 -3.29
N GLY A 19 -16.16 -20.37 -3.39
CA GLY A 19 -16.46 -19.15 -4.15
C GLY A 19 -15.84 -19.23 -5.54
N LYS A 20 -16.67 -19.48 -6.55
CA LYS A 20 -16.30 -19.42 -7.96
C LYS A 20 -15.96 -17.98 -8.40
N GLN A 21 -14.90 -17.91 -9.21
CA GLN A 21 -14.66 -16.98 -10.32
C GLN A 21 -14.74 -15.47 -10.07
N SER A 22 -13.67 -14.79 -10.44
CA SER A 22 -13.78 -13.45 -11.04
C SER A 22 -12.76 -13.27 -12.16
N ARG A 23 -13.35 -13.04 -13.33
CA ARG A 23 -12.79 -12.89 -14.68
C ARG A 23 -11.71 -11.80 -14.69
N ALA A 24 -10.48 -12.17 -15.06
CA ALA A 24 -9.45 -11.20 -15.37
C ALA A 24 -9.93 -10.33 -16.53
N ARG A 25 -10.31 -9.08 -16.23
CA ARG A 25 -10.51 -8.05 -17.25
C ARG A 25 -9.12 -7.62 -17.67
N LEU A 26 -8.59 -8.24 -18.73
CA LEU A 26 -7.46 -7.67 -19.47
C LEU A 26 -7.96 -6.36 -20.07
N SER A 27 -7.81 -5.25 -19.35
CA SER A 27 -7.94 -3.92 -19.94
C SER A 27 -6.73 -3.72 -20.84
N ALA A 28 -6.87 -4.16 -22.09
CA ALA A 28 -6.05 -3.68 -23.19
C ALA A 28 -6.27 -2.17 -23.29
N GLY A 29 -5.31 -1.36 -22.81
CA GLY A 29 -5.48 0.08 -22.84
C GLY A 29 -4.49 0.85 -21.99
N ARG A 30 -3.25 0.88 -22.47
CA ARG A 30 -2.38 2.07 -22.64
C ARG A 30 -0.94 1.61 -22.57
N GLU A 31 -0.23 1.73 -23.69
CA GLU A 31 1.22 1.91 -23.69
C GLU A 31 1.52 3.06 -22.73
N THR A 32 1.74 2.70 -21.47
CA THR A 32 2.30 3.63 -20.49
C THR A 32 3.74 3.69 -20.90
N LYS A 33 4.05 4.64 -21.78
CA LYS A 33 5.40 5.02 -22.17
C LYS A 33 6.15 5.20 -20.86
N GLU A 34 6.91 4.18 -20.46
CA GLU A 34 7.75 4.19 -19.27
C GLU A 34 8.78 5.29 -19.49
N ARG A 35 8.40 6.52 -19.14
CA ARG A 35 9.37 7.59 -18.92
C ARG A 35 10.23 7.07 -17.78
N LYS A 36 11.40 6.56 -18.14
CA LYS A 36 12.47 6.03 -17.27
C LYS A 36 12.35 6.64 -15.87
N GLN A 37 11.56 5.99 -15.01
CA GLN A 37 11.37 6.49 -13.65
C GLN A 37 12.68 6.20 -12.95
N ALA A 38 13.45 7.24 -12.63
CA ALA A 38 14.59 7.10 -11.74
C ALA A 38 14.04 6.77 -10.36
N ARG A 39 13.82 5.49 -10.09
CA ARG A 39 13.53 4.98 -8.75
C ARG A 39 14.85 4.97 -8.00
N PHE A 40 14.99 5.85 -7.04
CA PHE A 40 16.14 5.84 -6.15
C PHE A 40 15.97 4.72 -5.12
N LEU A 41 17.02 3.91 -4.95
CA LEU A 41 17.07 2.90 -3.89
C LEU A 41 17.58 3.56 -2.61
N VAL A 42 16.82 3.45 -1.53
CA VAL A 42 17.25 3.83 -0.18
C VAL A 42 17.52 2.54 0.60
N TYR A 43 18.72 2.42 1.17
CA TYR A 43 19.04 1.30 2.06
C TYR A 43 18.75 1.70 3.52
N ARG A 44 17.88 0.92 4.17
CA ARG A 44 17.41 1.09 5.58
C ARG A 44 16.55 2.33 5.82
N ASP A 45 17.11 3.53 5.73
CA ASP A 45 16.42 4.77 6.09
C ASP A 45 16.93 5.97 5.28
N CYS A 46 16.07 6.99 5.19
CA CYS A 46 16.39 8.28 4.60
C CYS A 46 16.21 9.35 5.68
N PRO A 47 17.27 10.08 6.08
CA PRO A 47 17.15 11.12 7.09
C PRO A 47 16.10 12.18 6.71
N TRP A 48 15.16 12.42 7.61
CA TRP A 48 14.04 13.35 7.36
C TRP A 48 14.51 14.76 7.00
N THR A 49 15.63 15.20 7.58
CA THR A 49 16.26 16.50 7.34
C THR A 49 16.68 16.73 5.88
N LEU A 50 16.83 15.67 5.08
CA LEU A 50 17.16 15.78 3.65
C LEU A 50 15.95 16.12 2.79
N VAL A 51 14.73 15.89 3.29
CA VAL A 51 13.52 16.26 2.57
C VAL A 51 13.37 17.77 2.59
N ARG A 52 13.45 18.43 1.43
CA ARG A 52 13.37 19.90 1.35
C ARG A 52 11.97 20.44 1.04
N ARG A 53 11.13 19.62 0.42
CA ARG A 53 9.80 20.03 -0.03
C ARG A 53 8.85 18.84 -0.08
N ILE A 54 7.61 19.08 0.32
CA ILE A 54 6.48 18.18 0.14
C ILE A 54 5.54 18.82 -0.88
N GLY A 55 5.30 18.14 -1.99
CA GLY A 55 4.26 18.53 -2.95
C GLY A 55 2.95 17.88 -2.58
N VAL A 56 1.85 18.64 -2.58
CA VAL A 56 0.50 18.13 -2.35
C VAL A 56 -0.43 18.54 -3.49
N HIS A 57 -1.52 17.80 -3.68
CA HIS A 57 -2.46 18.07 -4.78
C HIS A 57 -3.33 19.33 -4.56
N ASP A 58 -3.74 19.60 -3.31
CA ASP A 58 -4.64 20.71 -2.99
C ASP A 58 -4.44 21.25 -1.57
N ALA A 59 -5.19 22.32 -1.26
CA ALA A 59 -5.12 23.05 0.01
C ALA A 59 -5.69 22.26 1.19
N ALA A 60 -6.61 21.31 0.98
CA ALA A 60 -7.12 20.49 2.06
C ALA A 60 -6.02 19.55 2.57
N ILE A 61 -5.31 18.90 1.65
CA ILE A 61 -4.17 18.05 1.99
C ILE A 61 -3.00 18.89 2.54
N GLN A 62 -2.74 20.07 1.97
CA GLN A 62 -1.69 20.97 2.50
C GLN A 62 -1.88 21.27 3.98
N ARG A 63 -3.09 21.69 4.38
CA ARG A 63 -3.40 22.00 5.79
C ARG A 63 -3.23 20.79 6.69
N ARG A 64 -3.66 19.60 6.22
CA ARG A 64 -3.49 18.35 6.97
C ARG A 64 -2.02 18.03 7.21
N VAL A 65 -1.18 18.15 6.18
CA VAL A 65 0.27 17.92 6.28
C VAL A 65 0.90 18.93 7.24
N LEU A 66 0.57 20.22 7.11
CA LEU A 66 1.07 21.26 8.03
C LEU A 66 0.68 20.98 9.48
N ALA A 67 -0.57 20.57 9.72
CA ALA A 67 -1.02 20.18 11.05
C ALA A 67 -0.20 18.99 11.60
N THR A 68 0.08 17.97 10.77
CA THR A 68 0.93 16.82 11.16
C THR A 68 2.38 17.22 11.44
N LEU A 69 2.91 18.22 10.74
CA LEU A 69 4.28 18.71 10.95
C LEU A 69 4.40 19.64 12.17
N THR A 70 3.30 20.01 12.81
CA THR A 70 3.31 20.82 14.03
C THR A 70 4.10 20.11 15.13
N GLY A 71 5.16 20.76 15.62
CA GLY A 71 6.04 20.19 16.65
C GLY A 71 7.15 19.29 16.11
N ALA A 72 7.23 19.04 14.80
CA ALA A 72 8.38 18.37 14.21
C ALA A 72 9.60 19.31 14.20
N THR A 73 10.78 18.76 14.52
CA THR A 73 12.05 19.51 14.49
C THR A 73 12.40 20.02 13.09
N HIS A 74 12.09 19.24 12.05
CA HIS A 74 12.30 19.63 10.65
C HIS A 74 10.97 19.77 9.92
N GLN A 75 10.73 20.96 9.35
CA GLN A 75 9.48 21.34 8.71
C GLN A 75 9.74 21.80 7.27
N PRO A 76 9.81 20.85 6.31
CA PRO A 76 10.02 21.20 4.91
C PRO A 76 8.85 21.99 4.33
N LEU A 77 9.13 22.75 3.27
CA LEU A 77 8.10 23.54 2.59
C LEU A 77 7.02 22.62 2.03
N VAL A 78 5.76 22.85 2.43
CA VAL A 78 4.60 22.15 1.87
C VAL A 78 3.95 23.04 0.81
N ALA A 79 4.04 22.64 -0.46
CA ALA A 79 3.54 23.41 -1.59
C ALA A 79 2.50 22.63 -2.40
N ILE A 80 1.46 23.32 -2.85
CA ILE A 80 0.49 22.74 -3.78
C ILE A 80 1.17 22.62 -5.16
N ARG A 81 1.31 21.38 -5.65
CA ARG A 81 2.00 21.02 -6.91
C ARG A 81 1.14 20.04 -7.71
N ARG A 82 0.04 20.54 -8.28
CA ARG A 82 -0.84 19.73 -9.14
C ARG A 82 -0.12 19.16 -10.35
N ASP A 83 0.91 19.87 -10.83
CA ASP A 83 1.80 19.45 -11.90
C ASP A 83 2.57 18.15 -11.60
N TRP A 84 2.61 17.70 -10.35
CA TRP A 84 3.27 16.44 -9.97
C TRP A 84 2.33 15.21 -10.05
N TYR A 85 1.02 15.42 -10.14
CA TYR A 85 0.00 14.37 -10.05
C TYR A 85 -0.72 14.13 -11.38
N CYS A 86 0.01 14.18 -12.50
CA CYS A 86 -0.47 13.98 -13.88
C CYS A 86 -1.63 12.99 -14.05
#